data_AF-A0A942DH93-F1
#
_entry.id   AF-A0A942DH93-F1
#
_cell.length_a   1.000
_cell.length_b   1.000
_cell.length_c   1.000
_cell.angle_alpha   90.00
_cell.angle_beta   90.00
_cell.angle_gamma   90.00
#
_symmetry.space_group_name_H-M   'P 1'
#
loop_
_entity.id
_entity.type
_entity.pdbx_description
1 polymer ?
#
loop_
_entity_poly.entity_id
_entity_poly.type
_entity_poly.pdbx_seq_one_letter_code
_entity_poly.pdbx_strand_id
1 'polypeptide(L)'
;MVSLLISLYAVLGLEESAPTAQVEAAYKRLLQVLSPDKFKPGAARAQAEKAQVAIDKAHATLIQPELRQLYEQQRKEYLKGEKQGDTRPRLGQLCVASGMISMDQLKEAVDAQVKTGMPLGEVLQDKQFISQAELDGLLLGQEMIDAPSAVTDPLGMRLVSLSLVSEDMVLIVQMEKRTQGKSTDELFVRHGWIDAEVLKALTSTN
;
A
#
# COMPACT_ATOMS: atom_id res chain seq x y z
N MET A 1 18.35 -3.78 3.49
CA MET A 1 17.67 -4.75 2.61
C MET A 1 16.64 -3.99 1.80
N VAL A 2 16.69 -4.06 0.46
CA VAL A 2 15.58 -3.58 -0.37
C VAL A 2 14.41 -4.52 -0.10
N SER A 3 13.26 -4.00 0.31
CA SER A 3 12.06 -4.82 0.46
C SER A 3 11.68 -5.36 -0.92
N LEU A 4 11.79 -6.67 -1.13
CA LEU A 4 11.45 -7.35 -2.39
C LEU A 4 9.92 -7.48 -2.60
N LEU A 5 9.11 -7.01 -1.63
CA LEU A 5 7.67 -6.72 -1.78
C LEU A 5 7.40 -5.63 -2.83
N ILE A 6 8.37 -4.75 -3.09
CA ILE A 6 8.26 -3.66 -4.07
C ILE A 6 8.55 -4.20 -5.47
N SER A 7 7.53 -4.27 -6.32
CA SER A 7 7.73 -4.59 -7.75
C SER A 7 8.16 -3.33 -8.51
N LEU A 8 9.35 -3.35 -9.09
CA LEU A 8 9.85 -2.27 -9.96
C LEU A 8 9.03 -2.16 -11.25
N TYR A 9 8.44 -3.27 -11.71
CA TYR A 9 7.50 -3.26 -12.83
C TYR A 9 6.18 -2.59 -12.42
N ALA A 10 5.66 -2.91 -11.24
CA ALA A 10 4.45 -2.27 -10.71
C ALA A 10 4.62 -0.76 -10.54
N VAL A 11 5.80 -0.27 -10.09
CA VAL A 11 6.12 1.17 -10.04
C VAL A 11 5.82 1.84 -11.39
N LEU A 12 6.26 1.23 -12.48
CA LEU A 12 6.10 1.75 -13.83
C LEU A 12 4.72 1.46 -14.44
N GLY A 13 3.87 0.70 -13.74
CA GLY A 13 2.57 0.25 -14.24
C GLY A 13 2.71 -0.78 -15.37
N LEU A 14 3.73 -1.63 -15.29
CA LEU A 14 4.04 -2.65 -16.28
C LEU A 14 3.88 -4.06 -15.70
N GLU A 15 3.63 -5.01 -16.59
CA GLU A 15 3.70 -6.43 -16.27
C GLU A 15 5.15 -6.87 -16.04
N GLU A 16 5.31 -7.95 -15.28
CA GLU A 16 6.61 -8.55 -15.01
C GLU A 16 7.31 -8.95 -16.31
N SER A 17 8.62 -8.71 -16.37
CA SER A 17 9.45 -8.96 -17.56
C SER A 17 9.09 -8.13 -18.80
N ALA A 18 8.37 -7.00 -18.65
CA ALA A 18 8.08 -6.09 -19.77
C ALA A 18 9.34 -5.67 -20.55
N PRO A 19 9.30 -5.59 -21.91
CA PRO A 19 10.45 -5.21 -22.72
C PRO A 19 11.03 -3.85 -22.35
N THR A 20 12.33 -3.67 -22.53
CA THR A 20 13.04 -2.41 -22.24
C THR A 20 12.40 -1.20 -22.94
N ALA A 21 11.89 -1.36 -24.16
CA ALA A 21 11.17 -0.30 -24.86
C ALA A 21 9.90 0.17 -24.11
N GLN A 22 9.18 -0.75 -23.46
CA GLN A 22 8.02 -0.41 -22.63
C GLN A 22 8.44 0.26 -21.32
N VAL A 23 9.55 -0.18 -20.72
CA VAL A 23 10.16 0.45 -19.54
C VAL A 23 10.50 1.92 -19.81
N GLU A 24 11.19 2.21 -20.92
CA GLU A 24 11.51 3.59 -21.30
C GLU A 24 10.26 4.44 -21.59
N ALA A 25 9.29 3.88 -22.32
CA ALA A 25 8.06 4.59 -22.66
C ALA A 25 7.25 4.93 -21.39
N ALA A 26 7.11 3.97 -20.48
CA ALA A 26 6.44 4.16 -19.19
C ALA A 26 7.13 5.21 -18.34
N TYR A 27 8.47 5.16 -18.25
CA TYR A 27 9.28 6.14 -17.52
C TYR A 27 9.07 7.57 -18.06
N LYS A 28 9.20 7.78 -19.38
CA LYS A 28 9.00 9.09 -20.02
C LYS A 28 7.58 9.64 -19.76
N ARG A 29 6.56 8.79 -19.92
CA ARG A 29 5.17 9.14 -19.63
C ARG A 29 5.00 9.56 -18.17
N LEU A 30 5.52 8.76 -17.24
CA LEU A 30 5.37 9.00 -15.81
C LEU A 30 6.04 10.29 -15.36
N LEU A 31 7.24 10.60 -15.85
CA LEU A 31 7.88 11.90 -15.61
C LEU A 31 7.05 13.07 -16.14
N GLN A 32 6.36 12.88 -17.27
CA GLN A 32 5.48 13.91 -17.80
C GLN A 32 4.23 14.09 -16.94
N VAL A 33 3.54 13.02 -16.54
CA VAL A 33 2.23 13.12 -15.85
C VAL A 33 2.34 13.33 -14.33
N LEU A 34 3.45 12.91 -13.71
CA LEU A 34 3.71 13.03 -12.27
C LEU A 34 4.80 14.05 -11.93
N SER A 35 5.16 14.95 -12.86
CA SER A 35 6.08 16.05 -12.54
C SER A 35 5.56 16.86 -11.34
N PRO A 36 6.33 17.01 -10.25
CA PRO A 36 5.89 17.70 -9.04
C PRO A 36 5.40 19.13 -9.27
N ASP A 37 5.96 19.82 -10.27
CA ASP A 37 5.61 21.21 -10.60
C ASP A 37 4.22 21.36 -11.23
N LYS A 38 3.59 20.25 -11.65
CA LYS A 38 2.20 20.24 -12.11
C LYS A 38 1.19 20.25 -10.97
N PHE A 39 1.62 19.95 -9.74
CA PHE A 39 0.74 19.88 -8.58
C PHE A 39 0.91 21.11 -7.70
N LYS A 40 -0.21 21.56 -7.13
CA LYS A 40 -0.18 22.62 -6.12
C LYS A 40 0.59 22.15 -4.87
N PRO A 41 1.25 23.07 -4.14
CA PRO A 41 1.86 22.74 -2.86
C PRO A 41 0.84 22.06 -1.93
N GLY A 42 1.23 20.94 -1.34
CA GLY A 42 0.34 20.11 -0.50
C GLY A 42 0.59 18.62 -0.68
N ALA A 43 -0.42 17.82 -0.36
CA ALA A 43 -0.34 16.36 -0.39
C ALA A 43 -0.03 15.83 -1.79
N ALA A 44 -0.70 16.35 -2.83
CA ALA A 44 -0.50 15.95 -4.23
C ALA A 44 0.96 16.08 -4.67
N ARG A 45 1.58 17.26 -4.44
CA ARG A 45 2.99 17.50 -4.78
C ARG A 45 3.94 16.58 -4.00
N ALA A 46 3.73 16.43 -2.70
CA ALA A 46 4.57 15.55 -1.88
C ALA A 46 4.47 14.08 -2.30
N GLN A 47 3.28 13.63 -2.71
CA GLN A 47 3.06 12.30 -3.26
C GLN A 47 3.74 12.15 -4.63
N ALA A 48 3.64 13.15 -5.51
CA ALA A 48 4.33 13.16 -6.80
C ALA A 48 5.87 13.08 -6.65
N GLU A 49 6.44 13.82 -5.69
CA GLU A 49 7.88 13.78 -5.37
C GLU A 49 8.31 12.38 -4.88
N LYS A 50 7.54 11.77 -3.97
CA LYS A 50 7.79 10.38 -3.52
C LYS A 50 7.70 9.38 -4.66
N ALA A 51 6.66 9.48 -5.50
CA ALA A 51 6.48 8.61 -6.65
C ALA A 51 7.66 8.73 -7.61
N GLN A 52 8.14 9.95 -7.88
CA GLN A 52 9.27 10.19 -8.78
C GLN A 52 10.55 9.47 -8.32
N VAL A 53 10.87 9.54 -7.02
CA VAL A 53 12.03 8.81 -6.46
C VAL A 53 11.94 7.30 -6.72
N ALA A 54 10.75 6.71 -6.54
CA ALA A 54 10.55 5.29 -6.82
C ALA A 54 10.64 4.97 -8.32
N ILE A 55 10.07 5.83 -9.18
CA ILE A 55 10.08 5.71 -10.64
C ILE A 55 11.51 5.77 -11.19
N ASP A 56 12.31 6.74 -10.76
CA ASP A 56 13.71 6.90 -11.17
C ASP A 56 14.54 5.68 -10.79
N LYS A 57 14.36 5.18 -9.56
CA LYS A 57 15.03 3.97 -9.08
C LYS A 57 14.65 2.72 -9.88
N ALA A 58 13.35 2.55 -10.16
CA ALA A 58 12.86 1.43 -10.94
C ALA A 58 13.43 1.45 -12.36
N HIS A 59 13.37 2.61 -13.03
CA HIS A 59 13.93 2.78 -14.37
C HIS A 59 15.44 2.52 -14.40
N ALA A 60 16.21 3.13 -13.48
CA ALA A 60 17.66 2.97 -13.41
C ALA A 60 18.11 1.51 -13.24
N THR A 61 17.28 0.69 -12.58
CA THR A 61 17.53 -0.74 -12.39
C THR A 61 17.10 -1.56 -13.60
N LEU A 62 15.89 -1.33 -14.12
CA LEU A 62 15.30 -2.14 -15.19
C LEU A 62 15.89 -1.88 -16.58
N ILE A 63 16.55 -0.73 -16.79
CA ILE A 63 17.21 -0.39 -18.06
C ILE A 63 18.56 -1.11 -18.23
N GLN A 64 19.20 -1.51 -17.12
CA GLN A 64 20.51 -2.16 -17.13
C GLN A 64 20.33 -3.68 -17.15
N PRO A 65 20.81 -4.41 -18.17
CA PRO A 65 20.57 -5.85 -18.32
C PRO A 65 20.99 -6.67 -17.09
N GLU A 66 22.17 -6.40 -16.52
CA GLU A 66 22.72 -7.15 -15.40
C GLU A 66 21.93 -6.91 -14.11
N LEU A 67 21.58 -5.64 -13.83
CA LEU A 67 20.79 -5.30 -12.65
C LEU A 67 19.35 -5.83 -12.76
N ARG A 68 18.76 -5.75 -13.96
CA ARG A 68 17.44 -6.30 -14.24
C ARG A 68 17.41 -7.80 -14.01
N GLN A 69 18.37 -8.54 -14.55
CA GLN A 69 18.47 -9.99 -14.34
C GLN A 69 18.63 -10.34 -12.87
N LEU A 70 19.49 -9.63 -12.15
CA LEU A 70 19.68 -9.84 -10.71
C LEU A 70 18.40 -9.59 -9.92
N TYR A 71 17.70 -8.49 -10.23
CA TYR A 71 16.40 -8.16 -9.63
C TYR A 71 15.35 -9.25 -9.89
N GLU A 72 15.19 -9.66 -11.15
CA GLU A 72 14.21 -10.68 -11.55
C GLU A 72 14.50 -12.02 -10.87
N GLN A 73 15.78 -12.40 -10.77
CA GLN A 73 16.20 -13.61 -10.06
C GLN A 73 15.85 -13.54 -8.57
N GLN A 74 16.24 -12.45 -7.89
CA GLN A 74 15.96 -12.25 -6.46
C GLN A 74 14.46 -12.24 -6.17
N ARG A 75 13.68 -11.55 -7.01
CA ARG A 75 12.22 -11.49 -6.88
C ARG A 75 11.57 -12.86 -7.07
N LYS A 76 12.02 -13.63 -8.07
CA LYS A 76 11.51 -14.99 -8.30
C LYS A 76 11.82 -15.93 -7.13
N GLU A 77 12.99 -15.79 -6.51
CA GLU A 77 13.36 -16.57 -5.33
C GLU A 77 12.50 -16.17 -4.11
N TYR A 78 12.29 -14.88 -3.90
CA TYR A 78 11.41 -14.36 -2.85
C TYR A 78 9.98 -14.91 -2.97
N LEU A 79 9.37 -14.80 -4.17
CA LEU A 79 8.01 -15.28 -4.42
C LEU A 79 7.85 -16.79 -4.30
N LYS A 80 8.92 -17.58 -4.45
CA LYS A 80 8.90 -19.04 -4.22
C LYS A 80 8.92 -19.39 -2.73
N GLY A 81 9.54 -18.56 -1.91
CA GLY A 81 9.68 -18.76 -0.46
C GLY A 81 8.55 -18.15 0.36
N GLU A 82 7.73 -17.28 -0.25
CA GLU A 82 6.61 -16.61 0.41
C GLU A 82 5.51 -17.62 0.76
N LYS A 83 5.53 -18.08 2.02
CA LYS A 83 4.40 -18.83 2.58
C LYS A 83 3.24 -17.85 2.71
N GLN A 84 2.04 -18.23 2.24
CA GLN A 84 0.81 -17.53 2.61
C GLN A 84 0.79 -17.37 4.13
N GLY A 85 0.92 -16.12 4.58
CA GLY A 85 0.82 -15.79 5.99
C GLY A 85 -0.57 -16.13 6.51
N ASP A 86 -0.70 -16.19 7.84
CA ASP A 86 -1.99 -16.35 8.50
C ASP A 86 -3.01 -15.38 7.88
N THR A 87 -4.14 -15.91 7.41
CA THR A 87 -5.20 -15.13 6.74
C THR A 87 -6.04 -14.33 7.72
N ARG A 88 -5.76 -14.46 9.02
CA ARG A 88 -6.39 -13.68 10.07
C ARG A 88 -5.93 -12.21 9.98
N PRO A 89 -6.87 -11.27 9.84
CA PRO A 89 -6.54 -9.86 9.84
C PRO A 89 -6.02 -9.43 11.21
N ARG A 90 -5.06 -8.50 11.25
CA ARG A 90 -4.61 -7.90 12.51
C ARG A 90 -5.68 -6.99 13.09
N LEU A 91 -5.75 -6.91 14.41
CA LEU A 91 -6.76 -6.14 15.14
C LEU A 91 -6.82 -4.70 14.64
N GLY A 92 -5.66 -4.04 14.53
CA GLY A 92 -5.59 -2.66 14.04
C GLY A 92 -6.14 -2.48 12.62
N GLN A 93 -5.95 -3.47 11.72
CA GLN A 93 -6.51 -3.42 10.37
C GLN A 93 -8.04 -3.53 10.41
N LEU A 94 -8.59 -4.43 11.24
CA LEU A 94 -10.04 -4.54 11.41
C LEU A 94 -10.64 -3.26 11.98
N CYS A 95 -10.01 -2.64 12.99
CA CYS A 95 -10.50 -1.41 13.59
C CYS A 95 -10.65 -0.27 12.56
N VAL A 96 -9.70 -0.17 11.61
CA VAL A 96 -9.76 0.84 10.56
C VAL A 96 -10.76 0.44 9.48
N ALA A 97 -10.73 -0.83 9.03
CA ALA A 97 -11.64 -1.33 7.99
C ALA A 97 -13.12 -1.28 8.40
N SER A 98 -13.42 -1.42 9.70
CA SER A 98 -14.76 -1.26 10.27
C SER A 98 -15.18 0.20 10.44
N GLY A 99 -14.24 1.14 10.28
CA GLY A 99 -14.45 2.57 10.52
C GLY A 99 -14.53 2.96 12.00
N MET A 100 -14.18 2.06 12.93
CA MET A 100 -14.18 2.35 14.37
C MET A 100 -13.08 3.35 14.76
N ILE A 101 -11.92 3.27 14.10
CA ILE A 101 -10.80 4.21 14.33
C ILE A 101 -10.20 4.68 12.99
N SER A 102 -9.55 5.84 13.01
CA SER A 102 -8.75 6.33 11.88
C SER A 102 -7.34 5.73 11.87
N MET A 103 -6.62 5.85 10.75
CA MET A 103 -5.20 5.48 10.67
C MET A 103 -4.32 6.29 11.63
N ASP A 104 -4.67 7.55 11.89
CA ASP A 104 -3.92 8.39 12.82
C ASP A 104 -4.11 7.92 14.27
N GLN A 105 -5.35 7.54 14.63
CA GLN A 105 -5.65 6.92 15.92
C GLN A 105 -4.95 5.57 16.07
N LEU A 106 -4.94 4.75 15.01
CA LEU A 106 -4.20 3.48 15.02
C LEU A 106 -2.70 3.72 15.23
N LYS A 107 -2.11 4.68 14.51
CA LYS A 107 -0.69 5.03 14.65
C LYS A 107 -0.37 5.48 16.07
N GLU A 108 -1.21 6.36 16.65
CA GLU A 108 -1.05 6.81 18.03
C GLU A 108 -1.12 5.64 19.03
N ALA A 109 -2.05 4.70 18.82
CA ALA A 109 -2.20 3.53 19.66
C ALA A 109 -1.00 2.57 19.53
N VAL A 110 -0.50 2.34 18.32
CA VAL A 110 0.71 1.50 18.10
C VAL A 110 1.95 2.15 18.72
N ASP A 111 2.13 3.46 18.57
CA ASP A 111 3.24 4.19 19.19
C ASP A 111 3.19 4.10 20.73
N ALA A 112 1.99 4.13 21.31
CA ALA A 112 1.79 3.93 22.74
C ALA A 112 2.06 2.48 23.15
N GLN A 113 1.52 1.49 22.43
CA GLN A 113 1.78 0.06 22.64
C GLN A 113 3.28 -0.24 22.67
N VAL A 114 4.08 0.31 21.74
CA VAL A 114 5.53 0.08 21.71
C VAL A 114 6.21 0.66 22.95
N LYS A 115 5.74 1.80 23.45
CA LYS A 115 6.29 2.46 24.64
C LYS A 115 5.91 1.77 25.95
N THR A 116 4.68 1.26 26.05
CA THR A 116 4.14 0.67 27.28
C THR A 116 4.29 -0.84 27.35
N GLY A 117 4.39 -1.52 26.20
CA GLY A 117 4.35 -2.98 26.08
C GLY A 117 2.95 -3.59 26.21
N MET A 118 1.89 -2.76 26.32
CA MET A 118 0.53 -3.24 26.48
C MET A 118 -0.06 -3.83 25.19
N PRO A 119 -1.02 -4.77 25.27
CA PRO A 119 -1.78 -5.22 24.11
C PRO A 119 -2.49 -4.06 23.40
N LEU A 120 -2.54 -4.10 22.06
CA LEU A 120 -3.10 -3.00 21.27
C LEU A 120 -4.57 -2.74 21.63
N GLY A 121 -5.35 -3.79 21.90
CA GLY A 121 -6.75 -3.66 22.31
C GLY A 121 -6.91 -2.85 23.60
N GLU A 122 -6.08 -3.13 24.62
CA GLU A 122 -6.08 -2.39 25.88
C GLU A 122 -5.67 -0.92 25.65
N VAL A 123 -4.64 -0.67 24.83
CA VAL A 123 -4.23 0.70 24.50
C VAL A 123 -5.34 1.47 23.79
N LEU A 124 -6.08 0.83 22.88
CA LEU A 124 -7.21 1.44 22.18
C LEU A 124 -8.35 1.79 23.15
N GLN A 125 -8.60 0.95 24.16
CA GLN A 125 -9.59 1.22 25.21
C GLN A 125 -9.15 2.32 26.17
N ASP A 126 -7.89 2.30 26.62
CA ASP A 126 -7.31 3.32 27.50
C ASP A 126 -7.35 4.71 26.85
N LYS A 127 -7.15 4.76 25.53
CA LYS A 127 -7.29 5.98 24.71
C LYS A 127 -8.75 6.35 24.39
N GLN A 128 -9.70 5.53 24.82
CA GLN A 128 -11.13 5.69 24.54
C GLN A 128 -11.47 5.72 23.05
N PHE A 129 -10.64 5.07 22.22
CA PHE A 129 -10.90 4.95 20.77
C PHE A 129 -11.93 3.85 20.48
N ILE A 130 -12.00 2.83 21.34
CA ILE A 130 -13.02 1.77 21.30
C ILE A 130 -13.49 1.43 22.72
N SER A 131 -14.69 0.91 22.83
CA SER A 131 -15.27 0.32 24.05
C SER A 131 -14.91 -1.17 24.19
N GLN A 132 -15.17 -1.75 25.37
CA GLN A 132 -15.02 -3.20 25.58
C GLN A 132 -15.89 -4.02 24.63
N ALA A 133 -17.15 -3.62 24.43
CA ALA A 133 -18.06 -4.33 23.55
C ALA A 133 -17.57 -4.32 22.09
N GLU A 134 -16.98 -3.20 21.63
CA GLU A 134 -16.38 -3.11 20.30
C GLU A 134 -15.11 -3.96 20.18
N LEU A 135 -14.24 -3.95 21.20
CA LEU A 135 -13.06 -4.81 21.23
C LEU A 135 -13.45 -6.29 21.16
N ASP A 136 -14.43 -6.72 21.95
CA ASP A 136 -14.92 -8.10 21.95
C ASP A 136 -15.45 -8.50 20.56
N GLY A 137 -16.23 -7.60 19.92
CA GLY A 137 -16.72 -7.80 18.56
C GLY A 137 -15.61 -7.88 17.51
N LEU A 138 -14.56 -7.06 17.64
CA LEU A 138 -13.39 -7.09 16.75
C LEU A 138 -12.58 -8.38 16.90
N LEU A 139 -12.38 -8.86 18.13
CA LEU A 139 -11.66 -10.10 18.40
C LEU A 139 -12.42 -11.31 17.84
N LEU A 140 -13.75 -11.35 18.00
CA LEU A 140 -14.60 -12.35 17.32
C LEU A 140 -14.44 -12.25 15.79
N GLY A 141 -14.42 -11.03 15.25
CA GLY A 141 -14.18 -10.78 13.83
C GLY A 141 -12.83 -11.31 13.34
N GLN A 142 -11.75 -11.17 14.12
CA GLN A 142 -10.43 -11.70 13.76
C GLN A 142 -10.40 -13.22 13.59
N GLU A 143 -11.23 -13.95 14.34
CA GLU A 143 -11.30 -15.40 14.25
C GLU A 143 -12.18 -15.89 13.10
N MET A 144 -13.19 -15.10 12.73
CA MET A 144 -14.22 -15.50 11.78
C MET A 144 -13.97 -15.01 10.35
N ILE A 145 -13.26 -13.89 10.17
CA ILE A 145 -13.04 -13.27 8.86
C ILE A 145 -11.79 -13.88 8.21
N ASP A 146 -11.99 -14.55 7.08
CA ASP A 146 -10.89 -14.87 6.17
C ASP A 146 -10.53 -13.59 5.40
N ALA A 147 -9.47 -12.90 5.84
CA ALA A 147 -9.03 -11.64 5.24
C ALA A 147 -7.93 -11.90 4.19
N PRO A 148 -7.75 -10.98 3.23
CA PRO A 148 -6.54 -11.00 2.41
C PRO A 148 -5.30 -10.93 3.30
N SER A 149 -4.41 -11.92 3.18
CA SER A 149 -3.08 -11.91 3.84
C SER A 149 -1.98 -11.34 2.97
N ALA A 150 -2.28 -11.00 1.71
CA ALA A 150 -1.33 -10.48 0.76
C ALA A 150 -1.98 -9.45 -0.16
N VAL A 151 -1.18 -8.50 -0.63
CA VAL A 151 -1.62 -7.51 -1.61
C VAL A 151 -1.78 -8.17 -2.97
N THR A 152 -3.03 -8.36 -3.37
CA THR A 152 -3.41 -9.00 -4.65
C THR A 152 -3.92 -8.01 -5.70
N ASP A 153 -4.24 -6.79 -5.31
CA ASP A 153 -4.80 -5.77 -6.20
C ASP A 153 -3.66 -5.06 -6.97
N PRO A 154 -3.70 -4.99 -8.31
CA PRO A 154 -2.63 -4.35 -9.10
C PRO A 154 -2.37 -2.88 -8.77
N LEU A 155 -3.44 -2.12 -8.48
CA LEU A 155 -3.31 -0.72 -8.08
C LEU A 155 -2.69 -0.63 -6.68
N GLY A 156 -3.14 -1.46 -5.74
CA GLY A 156 -2.56 -1.58 -4.40
C GLY A 156 -1.07 -1.91 -4.43
N MET A 157 -0.67 -2.93 -5.21
CA MET A 157 0.75 -3.30 -5.39
C MET A 157 1.56 -2.11 -5.92
N ARG A 158 1.03 -1.39 -6.90
CA ARG A 158 1.68 -0.21 -7.48
C ARG A 158 1.83 0.93 -6.49
N LEU A 159 0.78 1.25 -5.73
CA LEU A 159 0.81 2.33 -4.74
C LEU A 159 1.78 2.03 -3.58
N VAL A 160 1.85 0.77 -3.14
CA VAL A 160 2.86 0.32 -2.16
C VAL A 160 4.25 0.42 -2.75
N SER A 161 4.43 -0.02 -4.00
CA SER A 161 5.73 0.01 -4.66
C SER A 161 6.24 1.44 -4.89
N LEU A 162 5.32 2.38 -5.12
CA LEU A 162 5.60 3.82 -5.19
C LEU A 162 5.83 4.48 -3.81
N SER A 163 5.70 3.72 -2.72
CA SER A 163 5.79 4.21 -1.33
C SER A 163 4.78 5.32 -1.02
N LEU A 164 3.61 5.27 -1.67
CA LEU A 164 2.51 6.22 -1.46
C LEU A 164 1.54 5.73 -0.38
N VAL A 165 1.35 4.41 -0.28
CA VAL A 165 0.59 3.77 0.79
C VAL A 165 1.41 2.63 1.41
N SER A 166 1.02 2.21 2.62
CA SER A 166 1.58 0.99 3.24
C SER A 166 0.81 -0.26 2.79
N GLU A 167 1.42 -1.43 3.01
CA GLU A 167 0.75 -2.72 2.83
C GLU A 167 -0.54 -2.80 3.64
N ASP A 168 -0.50 -2.36 4.90
CA ASP A 168 -1.64 -2.33 5.82
C ASP A 168 -2.83 -1.56 5.24
N MET A 169 -2.57 -0.38 4.65
CA MET A 169 -3.61 0.42 3.99
C MET A 169 -4.24 -0.34 2.83
N VAL A 170 -3.45 -1.07 2.02
CA VAL A 170 -4.01 -1.86 0.93
C VAL A 170 -4.88 -3.01 1.45
N LEU A 171 -4.39 -3.73 2.47
CA LEU A 171 -5.15 -4.83 3.06
C LEU A 171 -6.47 -4.34 3.66
N ILE A 172 -6.48 -3.16 4.29
CA ILE A 172 -7.70 -2.48 4.77
C ILE A 172 -8.65 -2.20 3.60
N VAL A 173 -8.17 -1.57 2.52
CA VAL A 173 -8.99 -1.33 1.31
C VAL A 173 -9.57 -2.64 0.74
N GLN A 174 -8.79 -3.71 0.72
CA GLN A 174 -9.26 -5.01 0.23
C GLN A 174 -10.34 -5.63 1.12
N MET A 175 -10.26 -5.44 2.45
CA MET A 175 -11.32 -5.82 3.38
C MET A 175 -12.59 -4.98 3.17
N GLU A 176 -12.45 -3.66 3.07
CA GLU A 176 -13.57 -2.74 2.83
C GLU A 176 -14.27 -2.99 1.50
N LYS A 177 -13.51 -3.33 0.46
CA LYS A 177 -14.06 -3.68 -0.85
C LYS A 177 -15.01 -4.88 -0.78
N ARG A 178 -14.71 -5.88 0.05
CA ARG A 178 -15.57 -7.07 0.25
C ARG A 178 -16.88 -6.73 0.95
N THR A 179 -16.89 -5.70 1.80
CA THR A 179 -18.06 -5.33 2.61
C THR A 179 -18.89 -4.19 2.01
N GLN A 180 -18.26 -3.26 1.29
CA GLN A 180 -18.90 -2.02 0.80
C GLN A 180 -19.13 -1.98 -0.72
N GLY A 181 -18.57 -2.91 -1.50
CA GLY A 181 -18.75 -2.98 -2.96
C GLY A 181 -18.15 -1.80 -3.75
N LYS A 182 -17.38 -0.92 -3.10
CA LYS A 182 -16.69 0.23 -3.72
C LYS A 182 -15.43 -0.20 -4.44
N SER A 183 -14.99 0.60 -5.40
CA SER A 183 -13.75 0.35 -6.13
C SER A 183 -12.52 0.75 -5.29
N THR A 184 -11.39 0.08 -5.55
CA THR A 184 -10.14 0.25 -4.81
C THR A 184 -9.65 1.70 -4.81
N ASP A 185 -9.76 2.37 -5.96
CA ASP A 185 -9.41 3.78 -6.18
C ASP A 185 -10.26 4.75 -5.35
N GLU A 186 -11.57 4.55 -5.28
CA GLU A 186 -12.47 5.39 -4.47
C GLU A 186 -12.10 5.32 -2.99
N LEU A 187 -11.77 4.13 -2.49
CA LEU A 187 -11.45 3.91 -1.08
C LEU A 187 -10.14 4.62 -0.67
N PHE A 188 -9.09 4.55 -1.49
CA PHE A 188 -7.84 5.26 -1.21
C PHE A 188 -8.01 6.78 -1.14
N VAL A 189 -8.83 7.36 -2.03
CA VAL A 189 -9.12 8.80 -2.04
C VAL A 189 -10.00 9.20 -0.85
N ARG A 190 -11.02 8.39 -0.54
CA ARG A 190 -11.96 8.65 0.56
C ARG A 190 -11.25 8.69 1.92
N HIS A 191 -10.28 7.80 2.13
CA HIS A 191 -9.45 7.81 3.32
C HIS A 191 -8.44 8.97 3.36
N GLY A 192 -8.30 9.73 2.26
CA GLY A 192 -7.29 10.78 2.13
C GLY A 192 -5.86 10.26 2.02
N TRP A 193 -5.66 8.96 1.79
CA TRP A 193 -4.33 8.35 1.69
C TRP A 193 -3.66 8.68 0.36
N ILE A 194 -4.43 8.87 -0.70
CA ILE A 194 -3.95 9.28 -2.03
C ILE A 194 -4.77 10.46 -2.53
N ASP A 195 -4.08 11.47 -3.05
CA ASP A 195 -4.71 12.61 -3.71
C ASP A 195 -5.33 12.17 -5.06
N ALA A 196 -6.55 12.63 -5.33
CA ALA A 196 -7.29 12.23 -6.53
C ALA A 196 -6.57 12.61 -7.84
N GLU A 197 -5.84 13.73 -7.87
CA GLU A 197 -5.10 14.16 -9.06
C GLU A 197 -3.91 13.23 -9.32
N VAL A 198 -3.20 12.83 -8.26
CA VAL A 198 -2.08 11.89 -8.33
C VAL A 198 -2.56 10.51 -8.75
N LEU A 199 -3.66 10.03 -8.16
CA LEU A 199 -4.25 8.75 -8.51
C LEU A 199 -4.68 8.73 -9.98
N LYS A 200 -5.36 9.79 -10.44
CA LYS A 200 -5.75 9.94 -11.83
C LYS A 200 -4.53 9.94 -12.75
N ALA A 201 -3.46 10.66 -12.42
CA ALA A 201 -2.23 10.65 -13.23
C ALA A 201 -1.58 9.26 -13.31
N LEU A 202 -1.65 8.48 -12.23
CA LEU A 202 -1.13 7.11 -12.19
C LEU A 202 -1.95 6.13 -13.04
N THR A 203 -3.28 6.19 -12.92
CA THR A 203 -4.21 5.24 -13.56
C THR A 203 -4.57 5.60 -15.00
N SER A 204 -4.42 6.86 -15.39
CA SER A 204 -4.59 7.30 -16.78
C SER A 204 -3.49 6.66 -17.64
N THR A 205 -3.77 5.52 -18.27
CA THR A 205 -2.84 4.88 -19.20
C THR A 205 -3.57 4.44 -20.46
N ASN A 206 -3.18 5.07 -21.58
CA ASN A 206 -3.64 4.96 -22.97
C ASN A 206 -5.10 5.32 -23.25
#